data_AF-A0A1H5ZTM2-F1
#
_entry.id   AF-A0A1H5ZTM2-F1
#
_cell.length_a   1.000
_cell.length_b   1.000
_cell.length_c   1.000
_cell.angle_alpha   90.00
_cell.angle_beta   90.00
_cell.angle_gamma   90.00
#
_symmetry.space_group_name_H-M   'P 1'
#
loop_
_entity.id
_entity.type
_entity.pdbx_description
1 polymer ?
#
loop_
_entity_poly.entity_id
_entity_poly.type
_entity_poly.pdbx_seq_one_letter_code
_entity_poly.pdbx_strand_id
1 'polypeptide(L)'
;MYIAMQCADSNGTLNTEICTFYGIRYDTRYRSAVISTEHQNHDYVVPMDPKDYENAAGQIMEAMRSHANMIKIEKGIVCRGRKGESRHVNPQTLTIVPI
;
A
#
# COMPACT_ATOMS: atom_id res chain seq x y z
N MET A 1 12.57 5.59 3.75
CA MET A 1 12.25 4.18 4.03
C MET A 1 11.84 3.52 2.72
N TYR A 2 12.08 2.23 2.56
CA TYR A 2 11.59 1.45 1.42
C TYR A 2 10.34 0.64 1.79
N ILE A 3 9.50 0.32 0.81
CA ILE A 3 8.37 -0.59 0.97
C ILE A 3 8.50 -1.75 -0.01
N ALA A 4 8.42 -2.97 0.50
CA ALA A 4 8.32 -4.20 -0.29
C ALA A 4 6.87 -4.68 -0.29
N MET A 5 6.30 -4.93 -1.46
CA MET A 5 4.89 -5.26 -1.60
C MET A 5 4.63 -6.21 -2.77
N GLN A 6 3.56 -7.00 -2.67
CA GLN A 6 3.03 -7.73 -3.81
C GLN A 6 1.98 -6.86 -4.52
N CYS A 7 2.22 -6.58 -5.78
CA CYS A 7 1.39 -5.73 -6.62
C CYS A 7 0.64 -6.54 -7.68
N ALA A 8 -0.66 -6.31 -7.84
CA ALA A 8 -1.44 -6.80 -8.95
C ALA A 8 -1.56 -5.71 -10.03
N ASP A 9 -1.07 -6.01 -11.24
CA ASP A 9 -1.26 -5.14 -12.41
C ASP A 9 -2.68 -5.24 -13.01
N SER A 10 -2.93 -4.53 -14.11
CA SER A 10 -4.25 -4.49 -14.78
C SER A 10 -4.71 -5.83 -15.33
N ASN A 11 -3.79 -6.76 -15.53
CA ASN A 11 -4.07 -8.09 -16.03
C ASN A 11 -4.20 -9.12 -14.90
N GLY A 12 -4.10 -8.68 -13.63
CA GLY A 12 -4.10 -9.55 -12.46
C GLY A 12 -2.77 -10.27 -12.24
N THR A 13 -1.71 -9.88 -12.96
CA THR A 13 -0.38 -10.48 -12.76
C THR A 13 0.21 -9.94 -11.47
N LEU A 14 0.67 -10.86 -10.61
CA LEU A 14 1.32 -10.52 -9.35
C LEU A 14 2.81 -10.32 -9.57
N ASN A 15 3.32 -9.18 -9.12
CA ASN A 15 4.74 -8.84 -9.14
C ASN A 15 5.15 -8.38 -7.74
N THR A 16 6.36 -8.76 -7.30
CA THR A 16 6.95 -8.17 -6.10
C THR A 16 7.67 -6.88 -6.49
N GLU A 17 7.32 -5.79 -5.83
CA GLU A 17 7.93 -4.49 -6.03
C GLU A 17 8.58 -4.00 -4.74
N ILE A 18 9.74 -3.37 -4.87
CA ILE A 18 10.41 -2.64 -3.80
C ILE A 18 10.56 -1.20 -4.28
N CYS A 19 9.95 -0.29 -3.54
CA CYS A 19 9.84 1.11 -3.92
C CYS A 19 10.28 2.00 -2.75
N THR A 20 10.64 3.23 -3.06
CA THR A 20 10.74 4.31 -2.08
C THR A 20 9.37 4.58 -1.48
N PHE A 21 9.28 4.62 -0.15
CA PHE A 21 8.04 4.92 0.55
C PHE A 21 8.03 6.39 1.00
N TYR A 22 7.08 7.18 0.47
CA TYR A 22 6.88 8.57 0.88
C TYR A 22 5.74 8.77 1.86
N GLY A 23 4.80 7.83 1.93
CA GLY A 23 3.68 7.91 2.85
C GLY A 23 2.48 7.09 2.39
N ILE A 24 1.44 7.12 3.21
CA ILE A 24 0.15 6.51 2.93
C ILE A 24 -0.94 7.54 3.25
N ARG A 25 -2.00 7.57 2.46
CA ARG A 25 -3.20 8.39 2.74
C ARG A 25 -4.46 7.58 2.52
N TYR A 26 -5.53 7.91 3.21
CA TYR A 26 -6.85 7.36 2.94
C TYR A 26 -7.61 8.23 1.95
N ASP A 27 -8.16 7.61 0.91
CA ASP A 27 -9.07 8.22 -0.03
C ASP A 27 -10.51 7.83 0.33
N THR A 28 -11.26 8.78 0.90
CA THR A 28 -12.64 8.55 1.37
C THR A 28 -13.61 8.35 0.23
N ARG A 29 -13.33 8.91 -0.96
CA ARG A 29 -14.18 8.77 -2.14
C ARG A 29 -14.17 7.34 -2.67
N TYR A 30 -13.00 6.71 -2.67
CA TYR A 30 -12.82 5.35 -3.19
C TYR A 30 -12.72 4.27 -2.11
N ARG A 31 -12.79 4.65 -0.82
CA ARG A 31 -12.63 3.77 0.34
C ARG A 31 -11.38 2.90 0.22
N SER A 32 -10.25 3.58 0.05
CA SER A 32 -8.98 2.92 -0.25
C SER A 32 -7.80 3.66 0.34
N ALA A 33 -6.75 2.93 0.69
CA ALA A 33 -5.45 3.51 0.98
C ALA A 33 -4.67 3.73 -0.31
N VAL A 34 -4.01 4.88 -0.42
CA VAL A 34 -3.08 5.21 -1.50
C VAL A 34 -1.68 5.26 -0.92
N ILE A 35 -0.79 4.42 -1.44
CA ILE A 35 0.62 4.35 -1.08
C ILE A 35 1.39 5.27 -2.04
N SER A 36 2.07 6.26 -1.48
CA SER A 36 2.90 7.20 -2.24
C SER A 36 4.30 6.64 -2.42
N THR A 37 4.73 6.49 -3.67
CA THR A 37 6.05 5.99 -4.08
C THR A 37 6.75 6.96 -5.04
N GLU A 38 7.98 6.64 -5.45
CA GLU A 38 8.73 7.36 -6.49
C GLU A 38 8.09 7.29 -7.89
N HIS A 39 7.14 6.40 -8.10
CA HIS A 39 6.49 6.22 -9.38
C HIS A 39 5.38 7.25 -9.60
N GLN A 40 5.61 8.21 -10.49
CA GLN A 40 4.67 9.31 -10.74
C GLN A 40 3.47 8.94 -11.63
N ASN A 41 3.58 7.84 -12.39
CA ASN A 41 2.61 7.43 -13.40
C ASN A 41 1.65 6.32 -12.91
N HIS A 42 1.89 5.77 -11.73
CA HIS A 42 1.11 4.67 -11.16
C HIS A 42 0.54 5.05 -9.82
N ASP A 43 -0.70 4.66 -9.57
CA ASP A 43 -1.28 4.68 -8.24
C ASP A 43 -1.14 3.28 -7.63
N TYR A 44 -0.70 3.24 -6.39
CA TYR A 44 -0.61 2.03 -5.57
C TYR A 44 -1.75 2.08 -4.56
N VAL A 45 -2.81 1.33 -4.84
CA VAL A 45 -4.09 1.46 -4.15
C VAL A 45 -4.44 0.15 -3.45
N VAL A 46 -4.94 0.25 -2.22
CA VAL A 46 -5.45 -0.90 -1.48
C VAL A 46 -6.87 -0.55 -1.01
N PRO A 47 -7.92 -1.12 -1.63
CA PRO A 47 -9.27 -1.02 -1.09
C PRO A 47 -9.32 -1.56 0.33
N MET A 48 -9.84 -0.77 1.28
CA MET A 48 -9.91 -1.14 2.70
C MET A 48 -10.88 -0.23 3.45
N ASP A 49 -11.37 -0.69 4.60
CA ASP A 49 -12.19 0.15 5.48
C ASP A 49 -11.34 1.17 6.26
N PRO A 50 -11.93 2.29 6.73
CA PRO A 50 -11.19 3.30 7.49
C PRO A 50 -10.47 2.75 8.72
N LYS A 51 -11.09 1.80 9.44
CA LYS A 51 -10.47 1.16 10.61
C LYS A 51 -9.21 0.37 10.24
N ASP A 52 -9.20 -0.26 9.07
CA ASP A 52 -8.10 -1.10 8.60
C ASP A 52 -6.97 -0.22 8.06
N TYR A 53 -7.30 0.94 7.51
CA TYR A 53 -6.35 2.00 7.21
C TYR A 53 -5.63 2.50 8.46
N GLU A 54 -6.35 2.84 9.52
CA GLU A 54 -5.73 3.29 10.78
C GLU A 54 -4.82 2.22 11.38
N ASN A 55 -5.21 0.95 11.29
CA ASN A 55 -4.35 -0.17 11.69
C ASN A 55 -3.08 -0.28 10.84
N ALA A 56 -3.17 -0.08 9.52
CA ALA A 56 -2.01 -0.09 8.62
C ALA A 56 -1.07 1.09 8.90
N ALA A 57 -1.61 2.29 9.08
CA ALA A 57 -0.85 3.48 9.45
C ALA A 57 -0.15 3.30 10.81
N GLY A 58 -0.83 2.68 11.78
CA GLY A 58 -0.26 2.31 13.07
C GLY A 58 0.97 1.41 12.97
N GLN A 59 0.91 0.37 12.13
CA GLN A 59 2.04 -0.54 11.89
C GLN A 59 3.24 0.18 11.24
N ILE A 60 2.99 1.11 10.30
CA ILE A 60 4.04 1.92 9.66
C ILE A 60 4.68 2.87 10.68
N MET A 61 3.88 3.53 11.53
CA MET A 61 4.40 4.40 12.58
C MET A 61 5.28 3.62 13.57
N GLU A 62 4.90 2.39 13.93
CA GLU A 62 5.72 1.54 14.78
C GLU A 62 7.04 1.16 14.12
N ALA A 63 7.02 0.80 12.83
CA ALA A 63 8.24 0.53 12.06
C ALA A 63 9.15 1.76 11.95
N MET A 64 8.59 2.97 11.83
CA MET A 64 9.36 4.21 11.84
C MET A 64 9.98 4.47 13.22
N ARG A 65 9.26 4.20 14.31
CA ARG A 65 9.77 4.31 15.68
C ARG A 65 10.91 3.34 15.95
N SER A 66 10.88 2.15 15.35
CA SER A 66 11.96 1.18 15.45
C SER A 66 13.15 1.47 14.51
N HIS A 67 13.15 2.62 13.82
CA HIS A 67 14.17 3.01 12.85
C HIS A 67 14.34 2.00 11.70
N ALA A 68 13.26 1.31 11.31
CA ALA A 68 13.30 0.39 10.18
C ALA A 68 13.66 1.15 8.90
N ASN A 69 14.55 0.58 8.10
CA ASN A 69 14.91 1.15 6.81
C ASN A 69 13.96 0.68 5.71
N MET A 70 13.26 -0.43 5.96
CA MET A 70 12.28 -1.03 5.06
C MET A 70 11.06 -1.54 5.83
N ILE A 71 9.91 -1.51 5.18
CA ILE A 71 8.70 -2.22 5.60
C ILE A 71 8.28 -3.20 4.51
N LYS A 72 7.64 -4.30 4.88
CA LYS A 72 7.08 -5.27 3.96
C LYS A 72 5.60 -5.49 4.23
N ILE A 73 4.79 -5.41 3.19
CA ILE A 73 3.40 -5.89 3.21
C ILE A 73 3.44 -7.41 3.08
N GLU A 74 3.26 -8.13 4.19
CA GLU A 74 3.24 -9.60 4.20
C GLU A 74 1.88 -10.18 3.84
N LYS A 75 0.82 -9.45 4.17
CA LYS A 75 -0.57 -9.81 3.83
C LYS A 75 -1.27 -8.63 3.20
N GLY A 76 -1.96 -8.91 2.10
CA GLY A 76 -2.65 -7.94 1.27
C GLY A 76 -1.97 -7.76 -0.09
N ILE A 77 -2.78 -7.42 -1.09
CA ILE A 77 -2.35 -7.20 -2.47
C ILE A 77 -2.55 -5.72 -2.80
N VAL A 78 -1.49 -5.08 -3.28
CA VAL A 78 -1.53 -3.69 -3.73
C VAL A 78 -1.98 -3.65 -5.19
N CYS A 79 -3.04 -2.92 -5.49
CA CYS A 79 -3.47 -2.70 -6.86
C CYS A 79 -2.58 -1.63 -7.48
N ARG A 80 -1.81 -2.02 -8.50
CA ARG A 80 -1.04 -1.07 -9.31
C ARG A 80 -1.81 -0.76 -10.58
N GLY A 81 -2.32 0.47 -10.66
CA GLY A 81 -3.05 0.98 -11.82
C GLY A 81 -2.35 2.19 -12.42
N ARG A 82 -2.77 2.59 -13.62
CA ARG A 82 -2.43 3.92 -14.13
C ARG A 82 -3.05 4.96 -13.20
N LYS A 83 -2.42 6.14 -13.13
CA LYS A 83 -2.96 7.23 -12.32
C LYS A 83 -4.42 7.53 -12.65
N GLY A 84 -5.29 7.53 -11.63
CA GLY A 84 -6.73 7.74 -11.76
C GLY A 84 -7.55 6.51 -12.20
N GLU A 85 -6.92 5.35 -12.39
CA GLU A 85 -7.61 4.09 -12.64
C GLU A 85 -8.25 3.57 -11.35
N SER A 86 -9.57 3.40 -11.34
CA SER A 86 -10.29 2.83 -10.19
C SER A 86 -10.43 1.33 -10.37
N ARG A 87 -10.05 0.55 -9.37
CA ARG A 87 -10.29 -0.90 -9.33
C ARG A 87 -11.24 -1.28 -8.22
N HIS A 88 -12.24 -2.07 -8.57
CA HIS A 88 -13.20 -2.65 -7.64
C HIS A 88 -12.64 -3.99 -7.14
N VAL A 89 -11.89 -3.92 -6.05
CA VAL A 89 -11.41 -5.10 -5.33
C VAL A 89 -12.03 -5.09 -3.94
N ASN A 90 -12.29 -6.27 -3.38
CA ASN A 90 -12.83 -6.37 -2.03
C ASN A 90 -11.91 -5.66 -1.03
N PRO A 91 -12.46 -5.02 0.02
CA PRO A 91 -11.67 -4.45 1.09
C PRO A 91 -10.69 -5.47 1.68
N GLN A 92 -9.47 -5.02 1.95
CA GLN A 92 -8.36 -5.84 2.43
C GLN A 92 -7.83 -5.30 3.76
N THR A 93 -7.33 -6.21 4.59
CA THR A 93 -6.50 -5.87 5.75
C THR A 93 -5.02 -6.04 5.38
N LEU A 94 -4.17 -5.15 5.90
CA LEU A 94 -2.72 -5.23 5.70
C LEU A 94 -2.01 -5.72 6.96
N THR A 95 -1.04 -6.62 6.77
CA THR A 95 -0.01 -6.90 7.77
C THR A 95 1.31 -6.34 7.26
N ILE A 96 1.87 -5.38 8.00
CA ILE A 96 3.09 -4.65 7.65
C ILE A 96 4.12 -4.93 8.72
N VAL A 97 5.27 -5.47 8.31
CA VAL A 97 6.37 -5.79 9.21
C VAL A 97 7.60 -4.93 8.89
N PRO A 98 8.34 -4.47 9.90
CA PRO A 98 9.64 -3.82 9.69
C PRO A 98 10.69 -4.85 9.24
N ILE A 99 11.63 -4.42 8.40
CA ILE A 99 12.84 -5.16 7.99
C ILE A 99 14.07 -4.30 8.26
#